data_AF-A0A836TCM6-F1
#
_entry.id   AF-A0A836TCM6-F1
#
_cell.length_a   1.000
_cell.length_b   1.000
_cell.length_c   1.000
_cell.angle_alpha   90.00
_cell.angle_beta   90.00
_cell.angle_gamma   90.00
#
_symmetry.space_group_name_H-M   'P 1'
#
loop_
_entity.id
_entity.type
_entity.pdbx_description
1 polymer ?
#
loop_
_entity_poly.entity_id
_entity_poly.type
_entity_poly.pdbx_seq_one_letter_code
_entity_poly.pdbx_strand_id
1 'polypeptide(L)'
;MESWDKEKVEQAKKNLEGAELKGLDLSGADLKNANLISANLVSANLSGSDLSGAKMFGAKAMRADLRNANLSGASLLKANFSRANFQESNLNDADIMGANLSDTNLTKASLIRAKLVEANLLGVNLTGADLTEAKLSGRYQREGYYSRGANLGKGKLIGAKMVRADLTAAELNDTDCSEADFSGAILSEVNFKHACLKSACFVNAKLGDADFGGADLTDSDFSGAELIEAKFRRVDLRKVKNISPEELELAFIDNETQVPDYIEVKWTSEDTYECRLK
;
A
#
# COMPACT_ATOMS: atom_id res chain seq x y z
N MET A 1 39.59 -1.00 2.33
CA MET A 1 38.33 -0.55 1.71
C MET A 1 38.62 0.74 1.01
N GLU A 2 38.12 0.89 -0.22
CA GLU A 2 38.18 2.15 -0.95
C GLU A 2 37.30 3.20 -0.23
N SER A 3 37.83 4.41 -0.01
CA SER A 3 37.06 5.50 0.61
C SER A 3 36.21 6.18 -0.45
N TRP A 4 34.89 6.10 -0.33
CA TRP A 4 33.94 6.78 -1.21
C TRP A 4 33.72 8.23 -0.80
N ASP A 5 33.51 9.08 -1.80
CA ASP A 5 33.03 10.44 -1.68
C ASP A 5 32.11 10.74 -2.89
N LYS A 6 31.43 11.89 -2.88
CA LYS A 6 30.47 12.25 -3.94
C LYS A 6 31.13 12.34 -5.32
N GLU A 7 32.36 12.85 -5.39
CA GLU A 7 33.09 13.00 -6.65
C GLU A 7 33.45 11.63 -7.24
N LYS A 8 33.91 10.69 -6.42
CA LYS A 8 34.17 9.31 -6.85
C LYS A 8 32.92 8.59 -7.31
N VAL A 9 31.78 8.84 -6.67
CA VAL A 9 30.49 8.30 -7.12
C VAL A 9 30.13 8.79 -8.52
N GLU A 10 30.36 10.07 -8.80
CA GLU A 10 30.13 10.65 -10.14
C GLU A 10 31.13 10.10 -11.18
N GLN A 11 32.38 9.87 -10.79
CA GLN A 11 33.42 9.31 -11.67
C GLN A 11 33.29 7.80 -11.93
N ALA A 12 32.60 7.05 -11.05
CA ALA A 12 32.44 5.59 -11.13
C ALA A 12 31.59 5.09 -12.32
N LYS A 13 31.25 5.97 -13.29
CA LYS A 13 30.47 5.65 -14.49
C LYS A 13 29.17 4.91 -14.16
N LYS A 14 28.55 5.27 -13.02
CA LYS A 14 27.31 4.69 -12.50
C LYS A 14 27.41 3.19 -12.14
N ASN A 15 28.61 2.61 -12.01
CA ASN A 15 28.78 1.26 -11.46
C ASN A 15 29.25 1.33 -10.00
N LEU A 16 28.32 1.07 -9.09
CA LEU A 16 28.46 1.19 -7.63
C LEU A 16 28.03 -0.13 -6.96
N GLU A 17 28.16 -1.25 -7.67
CA GLU A 17 27.81 -2.57 -7.16
C GLU A 17 28.64 -2.90 -5.91
N GLY A 18 27.95 -3.24 -4.82
CA GLY A 18 28.57 -3.52 -3.52
C GLY A 18 29.31 -2.33 -2.89
N ALA A 19 29.13 -1.10 -3.40
CA ALA A 19 29.84 0.07 -2.89
C ALA A 19 29.45 0.38 -1.43
N GLU A 20 30.45 0.76 -0.63
CA GLU A 20 30.29 1.16 0.78
C GLU A 20 30.05 2.68 0.85
N LEU A 21 28.78 3.09 0.67
CA LEU A 21 28.32 4.48 0.58
C LEU A 21 27.61 4.96 1.86
N LYS A 22 27.82 4.25 2.97
CA LYS A 22 27.13 4.48 4.24
C LYS A 22 27.37 5.91 4.74
N GLY A 23 26.29 6.63 5.04
CA GLY A 23 26.34 7.98 5.61
C GLY A 23 26.86 9.06 4.66
N LEU A 24 27.12 8.74 3.39
CA LEU A 24 27.66 9.68 2.43
C LEU A 24 26.58 10.70 2.01
N ASP A 25 27.01 11.94 1.76
CA ASP A 25 26.16 12.96 1.15
C ASP A 25 26.17 12.84 -0.38
N LEU A 26 25.08 12.33 -0.91
CA LEU A 26 24.77 12.16 -2.32
C LEU A 26 23.53 12.98 -2.71
N SER A 27 23.21 14.03 -1.94
CA SER A 27 22.09 14.90 -2.26
C SER A 27 22.26 15.54 -3.63
N GLY A 28 21.18 15.54 -4.42
CA GLY A 28 21.16 16.03 -5.80
C GLY A 28 22.08 15.27 -6.76
N ALA A 29 22.66 14.13 -6.36
CA ALA A 29 23.51 13.36 -7.26
C ALA A 29 22.69 12.83 -8.45
N ASP A 30 23.27 12.90 -9.64
CA ASP A 30 22.77 12.12 -10.76
C ASP A 30 23.26 10.67 -10.56
N LEU A 31 22.33 9.76 -10.35
CA LEU A 31 22.50 8.31 -10.23
C LEU A 31 21.56 7.57 -11.20
N LYS A 32 21.15 8.25 -12.28
CA LYS A 32 20.27 7.69 -13.29
C LYS A 32 20.87 6.43 -13.89
N ASN A 33 20.07 5.36 -13.95
CA ASN A 33 20.45 4.03 -14.41
C ASN A 33 21.66 3.41 -13.67
N ALA A 34 22.01 3.90 -12.47
CA ALA A 34 23.16 3.37 -11.74
C ALA A 34 22.97 1.92 -11.30
N ASN A 35 24.04 1.14 -11.38
CA ASN A 35 24.13 -0.17 -10.77
C ASN A 35 24.52 0.01 -9.30
N LEU A 36 23.55 -0.09 -8.40
CA LEU A 36 23.67 -0.01 -6.95
C LEU A 36 23.33 -1.37 -6.30
N ILE A 37 23.45 -2.46 -7.06
CA ILE A 37 23.16 -3.81 -6.57
C ILE A 37 24.01 -4.07 -5.32
N SER A 38 23.36 -4.51 -4.25
CA SER A 38 23.98 -4.79 -2.95
C SER A 38 24.77 -3.63 -2.32
N ALA A 39 24.64 -2.39 -2.81
CA ALA A 39 25.32 -1.23 -2.24
C ALA A 39 24.86 -0.95 -0.81
N ASN A 40 25.78 -0.47 0.03
CA ASN A 40 25.48 -0.04 1.39
C ASN A 40 25.27 1.47 1.43
N LEU A 41 24.01 1.89 1.45
CA LEU A 41 23.52 3.28 1.51
C LEU A 41 22.92 3.60 2.90
N VAL A 42 23.25 2.84 3.93
CA VAL A 42 22.67 3.04 5.28
C VAL A 42 22.95 4.47 5.73
N SER A 43 21.90 5.19 6.14
CA SER A 43 21.96 6.60 6.54
C SER A 43 22.54 7.57 5.49
N ALA A 44 22.67 7.19 4.22
CA ALA A 44 23.12 8.10 3.17
C ALA A 44 22.08 9.20 2.92
N ASN A 45 22.55 10.39 2.56
CA ASN A 45 21.68 11.47 2.08
C ASN A 45 21.58 11.39 0.56
N LEU A 46 20.42 10.99 0.05
CA LEU A 46 20.07 10.91 -1.37
C LEU A 46 18.96 11.91 -1.73
N SER A 47 18.73 12.92 -0.88
CA SER A 47 17.65 13.89 -1.09
C SER A 47 17.82 14.62 -2.42
N GLY A 48 16.74 14.70 -3.21
CA GLY A 48 16.74 15.31 -4.55
C GLY A 48 17.61 14.63 -5.60
N SER A 49 18.16 13.44 -5.33
CA SER A 49 18.95 12.69 -6.33
C SER A 49 18.07 12.14 -7.47
N ASP A 50 18.64 11.98 -8.66
CA ASP A 50 18.01 11.25 -9.76
C ASP A 50 18.49 9.81 -9.76
N LEU A 51 17.66 8.89 -9.28
CA LEU A 51 17.84 7.44 -9.26
C LEU A 51 16.94 6.75 -10.31
N SER A 52 16.43 7.49 -11.32
CA SER A 52 15.53 6.92 -12.30
C SER A 52 16.17 5.76 -13.04
N GLY A 53 15.47 4.62 -13.11
CA GLY A 53 15.98 3.39 -13.71
C GLY A 53 17.16 2.72 -12.98
N ALA A 54 17.54 3.17 -11.77
CA ALA A 54 18.63 2.57 -11.02
C ALA A 54 18.33 1.11 -10.64
N LYS A 55 19.38 0.28 -10.60
CA LYS A 55 19.30 -1.13 -10.17
C LYS A 55 19.79 -1.24 -8.73
N MET A 56 18.89 -1.50 -7.80
CA MET A 56 19.15 -1.53 -6.37
C MET A 56 18.80 -2.88 -5.73
N PHE A 57 18.87 -3.98 -6.50
CA PHE A 57 18.58 -5.31 -5.98
C PHE A 57 19.40 -5.59 -4.72
N GLY A 58 18.72 -5.89 -3.62
CA GLY A 58 19.35 -6.20 -2.32
C GLY A 58 20.15 -5.06 -1.69
N ALA A 59 20.02 -3.81 -2.17
CA ALA A 59 20.71 -2.67 -1.58
C ALA A 59 20.26 -2.43 -0.12
N LYS A 60 21.19 -1.96 0.72
CA LYS A 60 20.92 -1.62 2.13
C LYS A 60 20.83 -0.11 2.27
N ALA A 61 19.62 0.43 2.34
CA ALA A 61 19.34 1.87 2.41
C ALA A 61 18.52 2.23 3.67
N MET A 62 18.74 1.48 4.75
CA MET A 62 18.06 1.70 6.03
C MET A 62 18.35 3.13 6.52
N ARG A 63 17.32 3.87 6.92
CA ARG A 63 17.43 5.26 7.39
C ARG A 63 18.03 6.25 6.36
N ALA A 64 18.09 5.89 5.09
CA ALA A 64 18.52 6.83 4.05
C ALA A 64 17.49 7.96 3.90
N ASP A 65 17.97 9.15 3.54
CA ASP A 65 17.14 10.29 3.20
C ASP A 65 16.96 10.35 1.67
N LEU A 66 15.76 10.04 1.19
CA LEU A 66 15.36 10.02 -0.22
C LEU A 66 14.27 11.06 -0.50
N ARG A 67 14.16 12.10 0.35
CA ARG A 67 13.18 13.18 0.14
C ARG A 67 13.36 13.81 -1.23
N ASN A 68 12.27 14.01 -1.96
CA ASN A 68 12.27 14.59 -3.31
C ASN A 68 13.12 13.84 -4.34
N ALA A 69 13.60 12.62 -4.05
CA ALA A 69 14.39 11.85 -4.99
C ALA A 69 13.50 11.30 -6.13
N ASN A 70 14.08 11.16 -7.32
CA ASN A 70 13.41 10.53 -8.45
C ASN A 70 13.87 9.08 -8.59
N LEU A 71 13.04 8.13 -8.20
CA LEU A 71 13.24 6.68 -8.35
C LEU A 71 12.34 6.07 -9.43
N SER A 72 11.82 6.88 -10.37
CA SER A 72 10.89 6.38 -11.39
C SER A 72 11.50 5.23 -12.19
N GLY A 73 10.79 4.11 -12.31
CA GLY A 73 11.25 2.91 -13.01
C GLY A 73 12.46 2.21 -12.39
N ALA A 74 12.88 2.57 -11.17
CA ALA A 74 13.98 1.90 -10.49
C ALA A 74 13.61 0.45 -10.10
N SER A 75 14.61 -0.42 -10.08
CA SER A 75 14.49 -1.80 -9.62
C SER A 75 14.97 -1.89 -8.17
N LEU A 76 14.04 -1.92 -7.23
CA LEU A 76 14.24 -1.93 -5.78
C LEU A 76 14.00 -3.32 -5.16
N LEU A 77 13.99 -4.37 -5.98
CA LEU A 77 13.66 -5.73 -5.56
C LEU A 77 14.50 -6.17 -4.36
N LYS A 78 13.83 -6.65 -3.31
CA LYS A 78 14.46 -7.15 -2.07
C LYS A 78 15.41 -6.15 -1.38
N ALA A 79 15.37 -4.86 -1.73
CA ALA A 79 16.14 -3.84 -1.04
C ALA A 79 15.61 -3.61 0.37
N ASN A 80 16.48 -3.18 1.28
CA ASN A 80 16.09 -2.83 2.64
C ASN A 80 16.11 -1.32 2.83
N PHE A 81 14.93 -0.72 2.84
CA PHE A 81 14.68 0.69 3.06
C PHE A 81 14.05 0.98 4.42
N SER A 82 14.06 0.03 5.36
CA SER A 82 13.40 0.23 6.66
C SER A 82 13.82 1.57 7.32
N ARG A 83 12.81 2.33 7.76
CA ARG A 83 12.96 3.67 8.36
C ARG A 83 13.58 4.74 7.44
N ALA A 84 13.66 4.53 6.14
CA ALA A 84 14.06 5.56 5.18
C ALA A 84 12.97 6.63 5.02
N ASN A 85 13.37 7.80 4.52
CA ASN A 85 12.47 8.92 4.26
C ASN A 85 12.33 9.16 2.76
N PHE A 86 11.17 8.86 2.20
CA PHE A 86 10.79 9.03 0.79
C PHE A 86 9.77 10.16 0.60
N GLN A 87 9.61 11.06 1.57
CA GLN A 87 8.61 12.13 1.46
C GLN A 87 8.79 12.89 0.13
N GLU A 88 7.67 13.07 -0.58
CA GLU A 88 7.61 13.78 -1.87
C GLU A 88 8.52 13.19 -2.96
N SER A 89 8.97 11.93 -2.82
CA SER A 89 9.72 11.23 -3.87
C SER A 89 8.82 10.71 -4.99
N ASN A 90 9.43 10.46 -6.15
CA ASN A 90 8.78 9.84 -7.30
C ASN A 90 9.24 8.38 -7.43
N LEU A 91 8.35 7.43 -7.15
CA LEU A 91 8.52 5.99 -7.29
C LEU A 91 7.62 5.42 -8.41
N ASN A 92 7.15 6.26 -9.33
CA ASN A 92 6.29 5.81 -10.42
C ASN A 92 6.94 4.70 -11.23
N ASP A 93 6.17 3.67 -11.56
CA ASP A 93 6.62 2.49 -12.31
C ASP A 93 7.79 1.71 -11.67
N ALA A 94 8.17 2.01 -10.42
CA ALA A 94 9.26 1.30 -9.75
C ALA A 94 8.86 -0.14 -9.40
N ASP A 95 9.86 -1.04 -9.42
CA ASP A 95 9.69 -2.42 -8.99
C ASP A 95 10.22 -2.60 -7.57
N ILE A 96 9.30 -2.61 -6.61
CA ILE A 96 9.55 -2.65 -5.16
C ILE A 96 9.21 -4.03 -4.58
N MET A 97 9.12 -5.05 -5.43
CA MET A 97 8.73 -6.40 -5.04
C MET A 97 9.64 -6.97 -3.94
N GLY A 98 9.02 -7.47 -2.87
CA GLY A 98 9.72 -8.08 -1.73
C GLY A 98 10.65 -7.13 -0.97
N ALA A 99 10.62 -5.83 -1.23
CA ALA A 99 11.44 -4.86 -0.52
C ALA A 99 10.92 -4.65 0.92
N ASN A 100 11.83 -4.30 1.83
CA ASN A 100 11.47 -3.92 3.19
C ASN A 100 11.34 -2.40 3.31
N LEU A 101 10.11 -1.91 3.43
CA LEU A 101 9.70 -0.52 3.62
C LEU A 101 9.10 -0.28 5.02
N SER A 102 9.34 -1.17 5.99
CA SER A 102 8.78 -1.03 7.34
C SER A 102 9.19 0.30 7.99
N ASP A 103 8.24 0.97 8.65
CA ASP A 103 8.41 2.26 9.30
C ASP A 103 8.93 3.39 8.37
N THR A 104 8.76 3.27 7.04
CA THR A 104 9.19 4.32 6.10
C THR A 104 8.22 5.49 6.06
N ASN A 105 8.75 6.68 5.77
CA ASN A 105 7.94 7.85 5.48
C ASN A 105 7.79 8.02 3.96
N LEU A 106 6.63 7.71 3.41
CA LEU A 106 6.22 7.90 2.01
C LEU A 106 5.15 9.01 1.89
N THR A 107 5.07 9.94 2.84
CA THR A 107 4.12 11.05 2.82
C THR A 107 4.21 11.80 1.50
N LYS A 108 3.07 11.95 0.81
CA LYS A 108 2.97 12.62 -0.51
C LYS A 108 3.88 12.06 -1.61
N ALA A 109 4.42 10.86 -1.45
CA ALA A 109 5.17 10.21 -2.52
C ALA A 109 4.24 9.77 -3.65
N SER A 110 4.77 9.74 -4.88
CA SER A 110 4.07 9.21 -6.05
C SER A 110 4.53 7.79 -6.31
N LEU A 111 3.65 6.81 -6.21
CA LEU A 111 3.87 5.38 -6.47
C LEU A 111 2.94 4.87 -7.60
N ILE A 112 2.59 5.74 -8.54
CA ILE A 112 1.66 5.42 -9.63
C ILE A 112 2.22 4.25 -10.43
N ARG A 113 1.42 3.19 -10.60
CA ARG A 113 1.79 1.92 -11.27
C ARG A 113 3.01 1.20 -10.68
N ALA A 114 3.46 1.56 -9.48
CA ALA A 114 4.55 0.84 -8.81
C ALA A 114 4.13 -0.60 -8.48
N LYS A 115 5.10 -1.52 -8.46
CA LYS A 115 4.88 -2.92 -8.08
C LYS A 115 5.38 -3.12 -6.65
N LEU A 116 4.47 -3.45 -5.73
CA LEU A 116 4.74 -3.68 -4.32
C LEU A 116 4.35 -5.09 -3.86
N VAL A 117 4.23 -6.04 -4.79
CA VAL A 117 3.95 -7.45 -4.48
C VAL A 117 4.94 -7.97 -3.42
N GLU A 118 4.43 -8.60 -2.37
CA GLU A 118 5.22 -9.10 -1.21
C GLU A 118 6.05 -8.03 -0.46
N ALA A 119 5.85 -6.73 -0.72
CA ALA A 119 6.57 -5.68 -0.01
C ALA A 119 6.11 -5.61 1.46
N ASN A 120 7.07 -5.45 2.37
CA ASN A 120 6.79 -5.21 3.79
C ASN A 120 6.67 -3.71 4.05
N LEU A 121 5.45 -3.22 4.22
CA LEU A 121 5.11 -1.82 4.51
C LEU A 121 4.54 -1.67 5.94
N LEU A 122 4.84 -2.58 6.86
CA LEU A 122 4.35 -2.52 8.24
C LEU A 122 4.71 -1.16 8.86
N GLY A 123 3.71 -0.45 9.40
CA GLY A 123 3.92 0.86 10.03
C GLY A 123 4.32 1.99 9.07
N VAL A 124 4.16 1.81 7.76
CA VAL A 124 4.45 2.85 6.76
C VAL A 124 3.58 4.10 6.98
N ASN A 125 4.12 5.26 6.64
CA ASN A 125 3.34 6.48 6.49
C ASN A 125 3.18 6.85 5.00
N LEU A 126 2.01 6.57 4.43
CA LEU A 126 1.55 6.89 3.08
C LEU A 126 0.57 8.08 3.05
N THR A 127 0.54 8.92 4.08
CA THR A 127 -0.39 10.06 4.15
C THR A 127 -0.30 10.91 2.88
N GLY A 128 -1.42 11.06 2.17
CA GLY A 128 -1.53 11.81 0.93
C GLY A 128 -0.68 11.27 -0.25
N ALA A 129 -0.17 10.04 -0.16
CA ALA A 129 0.56 9.40 -1.26
C ALA A 129 -0.37 9.01 -2.41
N ASP A 130 0.17 8.94 -3.62
CA ASP A 130 -0.57 8.51 -4.81
C ASP A 130 -0.12 7.13 -5.27
N LEU A 131 -0.94 6.10 -5.05
CA LEU A 131 -0.74 4.72 -5.48
C LEU A 131 -1.72 4.34 -6.60
N THR A 132 -2.19 5.30 -7.38
CA THR A 132 -3.09 5.02 -8.51
C THR A 132 -2.51 3.92 -9.41
N GLU A 133 -3.32 2.89 -9.68
CA GLU A 133 -2.95 1.73 -10.50
C GLU A 133 -1.72 0.94 -10.00
N ALA A 134 -1.30 1.13 -8.74
CA ALA A 134 -0.23 0.34 -8.13
C ALA A 134 -0.66 -1.13 -7.97
N LYS A 135 0.33 -2.03 -7.99
CA LYS A 135 0.14 -3.47 -7.85
C LYS A 135 0.68 -3.95 -6.52
N LEU A 136 -0.22 -4.15 -5.57
CA LEU A 136 0.06 -4.64 -4.21
C LEU A 136 -0.40 -6.09 -4.03
N SER A 137 -1.07 -6.66 -5.04
CA SER A 137 -1.66 -7.99 -4.96
C SER A 137 -0.63 -9.09 -4.76
N GLY A 138 -1.01 -10.09 -3.97
CA GLY A 138 -0.25 -11.32 -3.85
C GLY A 138 -1.12 -12.49 -4.25
N ARG A 139 -0.80 -13.17 -5.35
CA ARG A 139 -1.33 -14.51 -5.71
C ARG A 139 -0.42 -15.24 -6.71
N TYR A 140 0.62 -15.90 -6.21
CA TYR A 140 1.23 -17.05 -6.86
C TYR A 140 0.70 -18.30 -6.18
N GLN A 141 -0.30 -18.93 -6.79
CA GLN A 141 -0.68 -20.30 -6.46
C GLN A 141 0.25 -21.25 -7.23
N ARG A 142 1.32 -21.69 -6.59
CA ARG A 142 2.00 -22.94 -6.96
C ARG A 142 2.15 -23.78 -5.70
N GLU A 143 1.56 -24.99 -5.74
CA GLU A 143 1.78 -26.11 -4.84
C GLU A 143 2.28 -25.73 -3.42
N GLY A 144 1.36 -25.27 -2.57
CA GLY A 144 1.63 -25.05 -1.14
C GLY A 144 2.28 -23.71 -0.77
N TYR A 145 2.57 -22.83 -1.72
CA TYR A 145 3.02 -21.46 -1.45
C TYR A 145 1.88 -20.48 -1.63
N TYR A 146 1.57 -19.73 -0.57
CA TYR A 146 0.69 -18.58 -0.59
C TYR A 146 1.59 -17.33 -0.60
N SER A 147 1.79 -16.68 -1.75
CA SER A 147 2.36 -15.33 -1.73
C SER A 147 1.32 -14.40 -1.09
N ARG A 148 1.63 -13.79 0.04
CA ARG A 148 0.77 -12.76 0.63
C ARG A 148 0.87 -11.49 -0.22
N GLY A 149 -0.20 -10.70 -0.25
CA GLY A 149 -0.11 -9.35 -0.79
C GLY A 149 0.86 -8.49 0.01
N ALA A 150 0.95 -7.22 -0.36
CA ALA A 150 1.70 -6.24 0.42
C ALA A 150 1.17 -6.18 1.86
N ASN A 151 2.07 -6.05 2.84
CA ASN A 151 1.69 -5.89 4.24
C ASN A 151 1.75 -4.41 4.65
N LEU A 152 0.61 -3.75 4.79
CA LEU A 152 0.49 -2.35 5.20
C LEU A 152 -0.05 -2.18 6.63
N GLY A 153 -0.14 -3.27 7.40
CA GLY A 153 -0.73 -3.27 8.74
C GLY A 153 -0.11 -2.21 9.65
N LYS A 154 -0.94 -1.59 10.49
CA LYS A 154 -0.55 -0.47 11.38
C LYS A 154 -0.03 0.77 10.66
N GLY A 155 -0.22 0.86 9.34
CA GLY A 155 0.20 2.00 8.53
C GLY A 155 -0.72 3.21 8.70
N LYS A 156 -0.28 4.34 8.14
CA LYS A 156 -1.06 5.57 7.99
C LYS A 156 -1.22 5.89 6.52
N LEU A 157 -2.42 5.75 6.00
CA LEU A 157 -2.81 5.94 4.60
C LEU A 157 -3.84 7.08 4.48
N ILE A 158 -3.81 8.04 5.41
CA ILE A 158 -4.79 9.13 5.46
C ILE A 158 -4.77 9.91 4.15
N GLY A 159 -5.91 10.00 3.47
CA GLY A 159 -6.03 10.70 2.18
C GLY A 159 -5.19 10.09 1.04
N ALA A 160 -4.67 8.86 1.19
CA ALA A 160 -3.92 8.20 0.15
C ALA A 160 -4.83 7.85 -1.03
N LYS A 161 -4.33 8.03 -2.26
CA LYS A 161 -5.04 7.64 -3.47
C LYS A 161 -4.65 6.23 -3.86
N MET A 162 -5.62 5.36 -4.03
CA MET A 162 -5.46 3.97 -4.46
C MET A 162 -6.44 3.64 -5.59
N VAL A 163 -6.77 4.65 -6.39
CA VAL A 163 -7.70 4.54 -7.51
C VAL A 163 -7.22 3.47 -8.48
N ARG A 164 -8.07 2.49 -8.79
CA ARG A 164 -7.76 1.34 -9.67
C ARG A 164 -6.51 0.55 -9.27
N ALA A 165 -6.03 0.68 -8.03
CA ALA A 165 -4.95 -0.14 -7.52
C ALA A 165 -5.44 -1.57 -7.32
N ASP A 166 -4.54 -2.54 -7.46
CA ASP A 166 -4.81 -3.93 -7.16
C ASP A 166 -4.17 -4.29 -5.82
N LEU A 167 -4.98 -4.41 -4.78
CA LEU A 167 -4.58 -4.77 -3.43
C LEU A 167 -5.03 -6.19 -3.05
N THR A 168 -5.34 -7.03 -4.04
CA THR A 168 -5.85 -8.38 -3.77
C THR A 168 -5.00 -9.13 -2.73
N ALA A 169 -5.63 -9.57 -1.63
CA ALA A 169 -5.00 -10.24 -0.49
C ALA A 169 -3.91 -9.42 0.24
N ALA A 170 -3.96 -8.09 0.18
CA ALA A 170 -3.12 -7.22 0.99
C ALA A 170 -3.61 -7.15 2.44
N GLU A 171 -2.68 -6.92 3.37
CA GLU A 171 -2.97 -6.78 4.79
C GLU A 171 -3.05 -5.29 5.17
N LEU A 172 -4.23 -4.83 5.59
CA LEU A 172 -4.49 -3.48 6.08
C LEU A 172 -5.08 -3.48 7.50
N ASN A 173 -4.89 -4.55 8.27
CA ASN A 173 -5.38 -4.61 9.64
C ASN A 173 -4.74 -3.51 10.52
N ASP A 174 -5.53 -2.94 11.43
CA ASP A 174 -5.11 -1.86 12.34
C ASP A 174 -4.55 -0.61 11.62
N THR A 175 -4.89 -0.41 10.35
CA THR A 175 -4.37 0.69 9.51
C THR A 175 -5.31 1.89 9.57
N ASP A 176 -4.74 3.10 9.58
CA ASP A 176 -5.53 4.32 9.41
C ASP A 176 -5.64 4.68 7.93
N CYS A 177 -6.77 4.33 7.33
CA CYS A 177 -7.15 4.59 5.95
C CYS A 177 -8.23 5.69 5.86
N SER A 178 -8.30 6.59 6.84
CA SER A 178 -9.27 7.69 6.81
C SER A 178 -9.11 8.53 5.54
N GLU A 179 -10.20 8.88 4.88
CA GLU A 179 -10.22 9.66 3.64
C GLU A 179 -9.46 9.02 2.46
N ALA A 180 -9.06 7.74 2.55
CA ALA A 180 -8.40 7.05 1.45
C ALA A 180 -9.36 6.82 0.28
N ASP A 181 -8.85 6.95 -0.94
CA ASP A 181 -9.62 6.78 -2.17
C ASP A 181 -9.30 5.43 -2.84
N PHE A 182 -10.18 4.46 -2.66
CA PHE A 182 -10.13 3.14 -3.28
C PHE A 182 -11.03 3.01 -4.52
N SER A 183 -11.39 4.13 -5.17
CA SER A 183 -12.33 4.10 -6.30
C SER A 183 -11.84 3.16 -7.42
N GLY A 184 -12.68 2.18 -7.78
CA GLY A 184 -12.35 1.19 -8.80
C GLY A 184 -11.21 0.23 -8.44
N ALA A 185 -10.74 0.21 -7.19
CA ALA A 185 -9.68 -0.67 -6.75
C ALA A 185 -10.15 -2.13 -6.68
N ILE A 186 -9.22 -3.06 -6.85
CA ILE A 186 -9.44 -4.48 -6.59
C ILE A 186 -8.96 -4.76 -5.17
N LEU A 187 -9.91 -5.03 -4.28
CA LEU A 187 -9.71 -5.22 -2.85
C LEU A 187 -10.12 -6.62 -2.40
N SER A 188 -10.19 -7.57 -3.33
CA SER A 188 -10.62 -8.92 -2.99
C SER A 188 -9.70 -9.56 -1.97
N GLU A 189 -10.26 -10.22 -0.96
CA GLU A 189 -9.54 -10.85 0.17
C GLU A 189 -8.66 -9.89 0.98
N VAL A 190 -8.85 -8.57 0.87
CA VAL A 190 -8.12 -7.62 1.69
C VAL A 190 -8.55 -7.76 3.15
N ASN A 191 -7.59 -7.75 4.06
CA ASN A 191 -7.84 -7.73 5.49
C ASN A 191 -7.89 -6.28 6.00
N PHE A 192 -9.09 -5.78 6.28
CA PHE A 192 -9.36 -4.46 6.87
C PHE A 192 -9.70 -4.54 8.38
N LYS A 193 -9.43 -5.64 9.07
CA LYS A 193 -9.80 -5.79 10.49
C LYS A 193 -9.27 -4.64 11.33
N HIS A 194 -10.16 -4.03 12.12
CA HIS A 194 -9.84 -2.92 13.00
C HIS A 194 -9.25 -1.69 12.30
N ALA A 195 -9.33 -1.59 10.97
CA ALA A 195 -8.89 -0.42 10.25
C ALA A 195 -9.81 0.77 10.51
N CYS A 196 -9.23 1.97 10.54
CA CYS A 196 -10.01 3.21 10.51
C CYS A 196 -10.24 3.59 9.05
N LEU A 197 -11.48 3.53 8.59
CA LEU A 197 -11.89 3.75 7.20
C LEU A 197 -12.88 4.91 7.10
N LYS A 198 -12.79 5.86 8.02
CA LYS A 198 -13.67 7.02 8.07
C LYS A 198 -13.59 7.80 6.78
N SER A 199 -14.75 8.09 6.18
CA SER A 199 -14.83 8.82 4.90
C SER A 199 -13.99 8.21 3.76
N ALA A 200 -13.64 6.92 3.84
CA ALA A 200 -12.97 6.23 2.75
C ALA A 200 -13.93 6.06 1.56
N CYS A 201 -13.40 6.11 0.34
CA CYS A 201 -14.17 5.98 -0.90
C CYS A 201 -13.95 4.59 -1.50
N PHE A 202 -15.00 3.77 -1.58
CA PHE A 202 -15.00 2.44 -2.20
C PHE A 202 -15.82 2.42 -3.51
N VAL A 203 -16.01 3.57 -4.14
CA VAL A 203 -16.88 3.69 -5.32
C VAL A 203 -16.39 2.78 -6.45
N ASN A 204 -17.26 1.87 -6.91
CA ASN A 204 -16.95 0.83 -7.90
C ASN A 204 -15.79 -0.11 -7.51
N ALA A 205 -15.44 -0.22 -6.22
CA ALA A 205 -14.39 -1.12 -5.76
C ALA A 205 -14.88 -2.57 -5.71
N LYS A 206 -13.96 -3.51 -5.94
CA LYS A 206 -14.24 -4.95 -5.83
C LYS A 206 -13.82 -5.47 -4.48
N LEU A 207 -14.76 -5.80 -3.62
CA LEU A 207 -14.52 -6.15 -2.22
C LEU A 207 -14.77 -7.63 -1.92
N GLY A 208 -14.76 -8.48 -2.95
CA GLY A 208 -15.01 -9.91 -2.80
C GLY A 208 -14.17 -10.53 -1.68
N ASP A 209 -14.76 -11.22 -0.71
CA ASP A 209 -14.06 -11.81 0.45
C ASP A 209 -13.30 -10.86 1.40
N ALA A 210 -13.37 -9.54 1.19
CA ALA A 210 -12.69 -8.55 2.03
C ALA A 210 -13.22 -8.61 3.48
N ASP A 211 -12.33 -8.49 4.46
CA ASP A 211 -12.67 -8.65 5.87
C ASP A 211 -12.63 -7.32 6.63
N PHE A 212 -13.80 -6.76 6.95
CA PHE A 212 -13.97 -5.50 7.66
C PHE A 212 -14.21 -5.69 9.17
N GLY A 213 -13.97 -6.88 9.74
CA GLY A 213 -14.30 -7.18 11.14
C GLY A 213 -13.80 -6.11 12.13
N GLY A 214 -14.74 -5.43 12.79
CA GLY A 214 -14.45 -4.36 13.75
C GLY A 214 -13.80 -3.09 13.17
N ALA A 215 -13.87 -2.88 11.86
CA ALA A 215 -13.42 -1.65 11.21
C ALA A 215 -14.39 -0.48 11.44
N ASP A 216 -13.87 0.75 11.43
CA ASP A 216 -14.68 1.97 11.51
C ASP A 216 -14.96 2.51 10.11
N LEU A 217 -16.16 2.28 9.60
CA LEU A 217 -16.61 2.69 8.26
C LEU A 217 -17.41 4.01 8.26
N THR A 218 -17.36 4.80 9.33
CA THR A 218 -18.17 6.01 9.46
C THR A 218 -18.00 6.94 8.24
N ASP A 219 -19.11 7.32 7.60
CA ASP A 219 -19.17 8.25 6.46
C ASP A 219 -18.48 7.78 5.18
N SER A 220 -18.04 6.51 5.10
CA SER A 220 -17.47 5.91 3.90
C SER A 220 -18.52 5.71 2.80
N ASP A 221 -18.08 5.70 1.53
CA ASP A 221 -18.95 5.61 0.35
C ASP A 221 -18.75 4.28 -0.38
N PHE A 222 -19.83 3.52 -0.55
CA PHE A 222 -19.84 2.21 -1.19
C PHE A 222 -20.59 2.21 -2.54
N SER A 223 -20.82 3.37 -3.16
CA SER A 223 -21.58 3.45 -4.42
C SER A 223 -21.02 2.50 -5.49
N GLY A 224 -21.82 1.51 -5.90
CA GLY A 224 -21.43 0.54 -6.93
C GLY A 224 -20.32 -0.43 -6.53
N ALA A 225 -20.00 -0.54 -5.24
CA ALA A 225 -19.04 -1.52 -4.75
C ALA A 225 -19.60 -2.94 -4.85
N GLU A 226 -18.76 -3.91 -5.24
CA GLU A 226 -19.11 -5.33 -5.34
C GLU A 226 -18.78 -6.02 -4.00
N LEU A 227 -19.76 -6.53 -3.26
CA LEU A 227 -19.63 -7.01 -1.87
C LEU A 227 -19.72 -8.52 -1.68
N ILE A 228 -19.60 -9.29 -2.75
CA ILE A 228 -19.71 -10.76 -2.74
C ILE A 228 -18.81 -11.37 -1.64
N GLU A 229 -19.40 -12.02 -0.64
CA GLU A 229 -18.68 -12.66 0.48
C GLU A 229 -17.81 -11.70 1.32
N ALA A 230 -17.98 -10.37 1.18
CA ALA A 230 -17.34 -9.38 2.05
C ALA A 230 -17.86 -9.55 3.48
N LYS A 231 -17.00 -9.39 4.49
CA LYS A 231 -17.31 -9.72 5.89
C LYS A 231 -17.44 -8.44 6.70
N PHE A 232 -18.64 -8.16 7.20
CA PHE A 232 -18.95 -6.99 8.04
C PHE A 232 -19.31 -7.38 9.48
N ARG A 233 -18.70 -8.42 10.02
CA ARG A 233 -18.98 -8.93 11.37
C ARG A 233 -18.71 -7.87 12.44
N ARG A 234 -19.71 -7.58 13.27
CA ARG A 234 -19.66 -6.54 14.33
C ARG A 234 -19.30 -5.15 13.82
N VAL A 235 -19.74 -4.80 12.60
CA VAL A 235 -19.48 -3.49 11.99
C VAL A 235 -20.72 -2.60 12.10
N ASP A 236 -20.50 -1.31 12.32
CA ASP A 236 -21.56 -0.29 12.26
C ASP A 236 -21.63 0.33 10.86
N LEU A 237 -22.61 -0.09 10.07
CA LEU A 237 -22.88 0.41 8.73
C LEU A 237 -23.90 1.55 8.70
N ARG A 238 -24.45 2.00 9.85
CA ARG A 238 -25.54 3.00 9.87
C ARG A 238 -25.19 4.32 9.18
N LYS A 239 -23.91 4.68 9.20
CA LYS A 239 -23.36 5.91 8.59
C LYS A 239 -22.61 5.65 7.28
N VAL A 240 -22.65 4.43 6.76
CA VAL A 240 -22.13 4.13 5.43
C VAL A 240 -23.08 4.71 4.39
N LYS A 241 -22.51 5.27 3.32
CA LYS A 241 -23.25 5.86 2.21
C LYS A 241 -23.35 4.86 1.07
N ASN A 242 -24.52 4.80 0.43
CA ASN A 242 -24.73 4.17 -0.87
C ASN A 242 -24.41 2.67 -0.94
N ILE A 243 -24.50 1.94 0.17
CA ILE A 243 -24.55 0.48 0.15
C ILE A 243 -25.97 0.04 -0.25
N SER A 244 -26.10 -0.81 -1.28
CA SER A 244 -27.40 -1.32 -1.72
C SER A 244 -27.81 -2.56 -0.91
N PRO A 245 -29.12 -2.81 -0.73
CA PRO A 245 -29.59 -4.06 -0.13
C PRO A 245 -29.13 -5.30 -0.88
N GLU A 246 -29.11 -5.25 -2.22
CA GLU A 246 -28.74 -6.39 -3.05
C GLU A 246 -27.27 -6.79 -2.84
N GLU A 247 -26.37 -5.82 -2.74
CA GLU A 247 -24.96 -6.09 -2.47
C GLU A 247 -24.75 -6.51 -1.01
N LEU A 248 -25.49 -5.92 -0.07
CA LEU A 248 -25.41 -6.32 1.34
C LEU A 248 -25.86 -7.77 1.54
N GLU A 249 -26.89 -8.24 0.82
CA GLU A 249 -27.35 -9.64 0.89
C GLU A 249 -26.28 -10.66 0.45
N LEU A 250 -25.36 -10.25 -0.43
CA LEU A 250 -24.24 -11.08 -0.88
C LEU A 250 -23.08 -11.12 0.12
N ALA A 251 -23.10 -10.27 1.14
CA ALA A 251 -22.06 -10.16 2.15
C ALA A 251 -22.33 -11.09 3.35
N PHE A 252 -21.35 -11.20 4.26
CA PHE A 252 -21.51 -11.83 5.56
C PHE A 252 -21.67 -10.76 6.65
N ILE A 253 -22.87 -10.64 7.19
CA ILE A 253 -23.17 -9.87 8.40
C ILE A 253 -23.52 -10.81 9.56
N ASP A 254 -23.55 -10.30 10.77
CA ASP A 254 -24.04 -11.01 11.97
C ASP A 254 -25.14 -10.20 12.68
N ASN A 255 -25.73 -10.76 13.73
CA ASN A 255 -26.78 -10.10 14.52
C ASN A 255 -26.28 -8.87 15.32
N GLU A 256 -24.97 -8.67 15.44
CA GLU A 256 -24.36 -7.50 16.06
C GLU A 256 -24.16 -6.36 15.03
N THR A 257 -24.13 -6.69 13.73
CA THR A 257 -23.95 -5.75 12.63
C THR A 257 -25.12 -4.78 12.55
N GLN A 258 -24.83 -3.48 12.58
CA GLN A 258 -25.85 -2.43 12.46
C GLN A 258 -25.93 -1.98 11.01
N VAL A 259 -27.10 -2.07 10.39
CA VAL A 259 -27.30 -1.71 8.97
C VAL A 259 -27.89 -0.31 8.81
N PRO A 260 -27.77 0.33 7.64
CA PRO A 260 -28.40 1.63 7.38
C PRO A 260 -29.91 1.61 7.59
N ASP A 261 -30.48 2.74 8.05
CA ASP A 261 -31.91 2.84 8.38
C ASP A 261 -32.83 2.57 7.19
N TYR A 262 -32.36 2.78 5.96
CA TYR A 262 -33.08 2.52 4.71
C TYR A 262 -33.06 1.04 4.26
N ILE A 263 -32.32 0.17 4.95
CA ILE A 263 -32.25 -1.26 4.67
C ILE A 263 -33.00 -2.03 5.76
N GLU A 264 -33.86 -2.95 5.36
CA GLU A 264 -34.44 -3.99 6.21
C GLU A 264 -33.66 -5.29 6.02
N VAL A 265 -33.26 -5.91 7.14
CA VAL A 265 -32.65 -7.25 7.16
C VAL A 265 -33.64 -8.20 7.82
N LYS A 266 -34.02 -9.25 7.09
CA LYS A 266 -34.88 -10.31 7.60
C LYS A 266 -34.11 -11.62 7.68
N TRP A 267 -33.80 -12.05 8.89
CA TRP A 267 -33.11 -13.32 9.15
C TRP A 267 -34.03 -14.51 8.85
N THR A 268 -33.52 -15.48 8.09
CA THR A 268 -34.18 -16.74 7.75
C THR A 268 -33.55 -17.94 8.45
N SER A 269 -32.29 -17.82 8.89
CA SER A 269 -31.61 -18.75 9.80
C SER A 269 -30.55 -18.00 10.63
N GLU A 270 -29.64 -18.73 11.27
CA GLU A 270 -28.51 -18.16 12.02
C GLU A 270 -27.53 -17.38 11.11
N ASP A 271 -27.31 -17.88 9.89
CA ASP A 271 -26.31 -17.34 8.95
C ASP A 271 -26.93 -16.87 7.61
N THR A 272 -28.25 -16.93 7.46
CA THR A 272 -28.94 -16.54 6.21
C THR A 272 -29.97 -15.46 6.48
N TYR A 273 -30.06 -14.50 5.57
CA TYR A 273 -30.95 -13.36 5.65
C TYR A 273 -31.30 -12.86 4.24
N GLU A 274 -32.34 -12.03 4.18
CA GLU A 274 -32.73 -11.28 2.97
C GLU A 274 -32.62 -9.78 3.27
N CYS A 275 -32.20 -8.98 2.29
CA CYS A 275 -32.15 -7.53 2.40
C CYS A 275 -33.16 -6.86 1.46
N ARG A 276 -33.82 -5.80 1.94
CA ARG A 276 -34.78 -5.02 1.14
C ARG A 276 -34.67 -3.54 1.43
N LEU A 277 -35.02 -2.70 0.46
CA LEU A 277 -35.27 -1.27 0.71
C LEU A 277 -36.53 -1.11 1.57
N LYS A 278 -36.45 -0.25 2.58
CA LYS A 278 -37.62 0.19 3.36
C LYS A 278 -38.46 1.22 2.63
#